data_AF-A0A966S5M5-F1
#
_entry.id   AF-A0A966S5M5-F1
#
_cell.length_a   1.000
_cell.length_b   1.000
_cell.length_c   1.000
_cell.angle_alpha   90.00
_cell.angle_beta   90.00
_cell.angle_gamma   90.00
#
_symmetry.space_group_name_H-M   'P 1'
#
loop_
_entity.id
_entity.type
_entity.pdbx_description
1 polymer ?
#
loop_
_entity_poly.entity_id
_entity_poly.type
_entity_poly.pdbx_seq_one_letter_code
_entity_poly.pdbx_strand_id
1 'polypeptide(L)'
;MLNSVEDFVLLNNTNNEFFTLEEYKTKVKDFQTDKNGQLIWLYTGDADQQHSFIQTAQQNQYDVLLMNSPIDNHFMQHLEMKLEKTTFKRVDADVVQKLIEKEEAAKHTLTEEQSNQVKALFEKALNNSAMKVEIESLPAETMPVTITMEEWMRRMKEMSKMGGGPMSFYGSMPDSYKVAINANHKLIGKILSADESMQATLAKQACDLALLSQGLLKGADLTQFVNRSLEVL
;
A
#
# COMPACT_ATOMS: atom_id res chain seq x y z
N MET A 1 -18.53 -20.67 -27.97
CA MET A 1 -17.59 -21.54 -27.21
C MET A 1 -16.72 -20.79 -26.21
N LEU A 2 -16.60 -19.44 -26.26
CA LEU A 2 -15.91 -18.68 -25.20
C LEU A 2 -16.77 -18.49 -23.93
N ASN A 3 -18.10 -18.42 -24.06
CA ASN A 3 -19.01 -18.30 -22.90
C ASN A 3 -19.08 -19.54 -21.99
N SER A 4 -18.40 -20.64 -22.33
CA SER A 4 -18.49 -21.90 -21.59
C SER A 4 -17.39 -22.09 -20.55
N VAL A 5 -16.32 -21.28 -20.58
CA VAL A 5 -15.16 -21.38 -19.67
C VAL A 5 -15.29 -20.40 -18.50
N GLU A 6 -16.07 -19.35 -18.69
CA GLU A 6 -16.29 -18.25 -17.74
C GLU A 6 -17.03 -18.72 -16.48
N ASP A 7 -17.91 -19.72 -16.63
CA ASP A 7 -18.64 -20.37 -15.55
C ASP A 7 -17.76 -21.28 -14.67
N PHE A 8 -16.49 -21.54 -15.07
CA PHE A 8 -15.56 -22.43 -14.35
C PHE A 8 -14.34 -21.71 -13.78
N VAL A 9 -14.27 -20.38 -13.90
CA VAL A 9 -13.19 -19.60 -13.30
C VAL A 9 -13.38 -19.55 -11.78
N LEU A 10 -12.36 -20.01 -11.05
CA LEU A 10 -12.31 -19.89 -9.59
C LEU A 10 -11.22 -18.90 -9.19
N LEU A 11 -11.63 -17.93 -8.38
CA LEU A 11 -10.76 -17.00 -7.69
C LEU A 11 -10.40 -17.58 -6.32
N ASN A 12 -9.12 -17.56 -5.96
CA ASN A 12 -8.66 -17.91 -4.62
C ASN A 12 -8.35 -16.63 -3.84
N ASN A 13 -8.78 -16.54 -2.59
CA ASN A 13 -8.38 -15.46 -1.70
C ASN A 13 -7.24 -15.86 -0.75
N THR A 14 -6.74 -14.88 0.01
CA THR A 14 -5.68 -15.07 1.01
C THR A 14 -6.09 -15.95 2.20
N ASN A 15 -7.38 -16.27 2.33
CA ASN A 15 -7.91 -17.21 3.32
C ASN A 15 -8.07 -18.65 2.77
N ASN A 16 -7.61 -18.91 1.53
CA ASN A 16 -7.77 -20.17 0.81
C ASN A 16 -9.25 -20.54 0.51
N GLU A 17 -10.12 -19.53 0.42
CA GLU A 17 -11.50 -19.69 -0.03
C GLU A 17 -11.57 -19.52 -1.55
N PHE A 18 -12.42 -20.31 -2.20
CA PHE A 18 -12.60 -20.30 -3.65
C PHE A 18 -13.98 -19.75 -4.01
N PHE A 19 -14.03 -18.89 -5.03
CA PHE A 19 -15.25 -18.24 -5.49
C PHE A 19 -15.31 -18.23 -7.01
N THR A 20 -16.51 -18.41 -7.56
CA THR A 20 -16.81 -17.95 -8.92
C THR A 20 -16.77 -16.41 -8.97
N LEU A 21 -16.71 -15.85 -10.18
CA LEU A 21 -16.70 -14.39 -10.37
C LEU A 21 -17.94 -13.72 -9.74
N GLU A 22 -19.12 -14.33 -9.87
CA GLU A 22 -20.38 -13.79 -9.34
C GLU A 22 -20.46 -13.89 -7.81
N GLU A 23 -19.98 -15.00 -7.23
CA GLU A 23 -19.90 -15.16 -5.77
C GLU A 23 -18.94 -14.13 -5.17
N TYR A 24 -17.76 -13.95 -5.78
CA TYR A 24 -16.78 -12.97 -5.29
C TYR A 24 -17.31 -11.55 -5.41
N LYS A 25 -17.90 -11.20 -6.56
CA LYS A 25 -18.56 -9.90 -6.78
C LYS A 25 -19.60 -9.63 -5.69
N THR A 26 -20.46 -10.60 -5.41
CA THR A 26 -21.50 -10.50 -4.38
C THR A 26 -20.90 -10.32 -2.99
N LYS A 27 -19.87 -11.11 -2.65
CA LYS A 27 -19.19 -11.08 -1.35
C LYS A 27 -18.59 -9.71 -1.04
N VAL A 28 -17.95 -9.06 -2.01
CA VAL A 28 -17.15 -7.85 -1.77
C VAL A 28 -17.88 -6.54 -2.11
N LYS A 29 -19.04 -6.59 -2.78
CA LYS A 29 -19.74 -5.41 -3.28
C LYS A 29 -19.99 -4.33 -2.22
N ASP A 30 -20.49 -4.73 -1.05
CA ASP A 30 -20.91 -3.77 -0.03
C ASP A 30 -19.72 -3.05 0.62
N PHE A 31 -18.59 -3.73 0.75
CA PHE A 31 -17.41 -3.21 1.44
C PHE A 31 -16.36 -2.63 0.48
N GLN A 32 -16.24 -3.15 -0.74
CA GLN A 32 -15.19 -2.77 -1.70
C GLN A 32 -15.66 -1.94 -2.90
N THR A 33 -16.85 -1.36 -2.83
CA THR A 33 -17.28 -0.33 -3.79
C THR A 33 -16.80 1.04 -3.32
N ASP A 34 -16.12 1.79 -4.17
CA ASP A 34 -15.69 3.16 -3.87
C ASP A 34 -16.84 4.17 -3.98
N LYS A 35 -16.59 5.42 -3.60
CA LYS A 35 -17.55 6.53 -3.67
C LYS A 35 -18.08 6.83 -5.08
N ASN A 36 -17.38 6.37 -6.13
CA ASN A 36 -17.78 6.57 -7.53
C ASN A 36 -18.61 5.38 -8.06
N GLY A 37 -18.87 4.37 -7.23
CA GLY A 37 -19.56 3.16 -7.61
C GLY A 37 -18.67 2.16 -8.38
N GLN A 38 -17.34 2.30 -8.30
CA GLN A 38 -16.38 1.34 -8.85
C GLN A 38 -16.12 0.23 -7.82
N LEU A 39 -16.33 -1.02 -8.24
CA LEU A 39 -15.97 -2.19 -7.45
C LEU A 39 -14.46 -2.44 -7.55
N ILE A 40 -13.79 -2.46 -6.40
CA ILE A 40 -12.37 -2.72 -6.31
C ILE A 40 -12.15 -4.16 -5.87
N TRP A 41 -11.42 -4.95 -6.66
CA TRP A 41 -10.94 -6.26 -6.26
C TRP A 41 -9.51 -6.10 -5.78
N LEU A 42 -9.31 -6.17 -4.46
CA LEU A 42 -7.96 -6.15 -3.90
C LEU A 42 -7.26 -7.47 -4.19
N TYR A 43 -5.98 -7.40 -4.50
CA TYR A 43 -5.16 -8.59 -4.70
C TYR A 43 -3.76 -8.46 -4.09
N THR A 44 -3.11 -9.60 -3.91
CA THR A 44 -1.71 -9.73 -3.54
C THR A 44 -1.02 -10.71 -4.48
N GLY A 45 0.24 -10.43 -4.84
CA GLY A 45 1.09 -11.38 -5.56
C GLY A 45 2.03 -12.17 -4.64
N ASP A 46 2.15 -11.75 -3.37
CA ASP A 46 3.04 -12.32 -2.38
C ASP A 46 2.43 -12.09 -0.98
N ALA A 47 1.70 -13.10 -0.49
CA ALA A 47 0.95 -12.99 0.76
C ALA A 47 1.86 -12.84 1.98
N ASP A 48 3.07 -13.41 1.93
CA ASP A 48 4.04 -13.33 3.03
C ASP A 48 4.67 -11.93 3.09
N GLN A 49 5.13 -11.43 1.94
CA GLN A 49 5.72 -10.08 1.86
C GLN A 49 4.69 -8.99 2.18
N GLN A 50 3.42 -9.18 1.79
CA GLN A 50 2.37 -8.17 1.89
C GLN A 50 1.41 -8.39 3.06
N HIS A 51 1.76 -9.29 3.98
CA HIS A 51 0.89 -9.72 5.08
C HIS A 51 0.32 -8.54 5.89
N SER A 52 1.12 -7.51 6.20
CA SER A 52 0.65 -6.35 6.97
C SER A 52 -0.44 -5.56 6.24
N PHE A 53 -0.37 -5.45 4.91
CA PHE A 53 -1.41 -4.79 4.12
C PHE A 53 -2.67 -5.65 4.02
N ILE A 54 -2.51 -6.97 3.88
CA ILE A 54 -3.63 -7.92 3.88
C ILE A 54 -4.38 -7.84 5.21
N GLN A 55 -3.66 -7.85 6.33
CA GLN A 55 -4.25 -7.72 7.66
C GLN A 55 -5.00 -6.39 7.81
N THR A 56 -4.42 -5.28 7.33
CA THR A 56 -5.06 -3.97 7.36
C THR A 56 -6.34 -3.95 6.51
N ALA A 57 -6.33 -4.57 5.33
CA ALA A 57 -7.51 -4.71 4.49
C ALA A 57 -8.61 -5.52 5.19
N GLN A 58 -8.27 -6.66 5.79
CA GLN A 58 -9.21 -7.50 6.54
C GLN A 58 -9.83 -6.80 7.75
N GLN A 59 -9.06 -5.96 8.45
CA GLN A 59 -9.58 -5.10 9.54
C GLN A 59 -10.64 -4.09 9.04
N ASN A 60 -10.57 -3.71 7.76
CA ASN A 60 -11.57 -2.88 7.09
C ASN A 60 -12.67 -3.71 6.39
N GLN A 61 -12.77 -5.01 6.71
CA GLN A 61 -13.74 -5.96 6.12
C GLN A 61 -13.54 -6.18 4.61
N TYR A 62 -12.34 -5.92 4.10
CA TYR A 62 -11.98 -6.15 2.72
C TYR A 62 -11.42 -7.56 2.52
N ASP A 63 -11.76 -8.18 1.39
CA ASP A 63 -11.24 -9.45 0.93
C ASP A 63 -10.13 -9.24 -0.10
N VAL A 64 -9.11 -10.11 -0.06
CA VAL A 64 -7.92 -9.97 -0.89
C VAL A 64 -7.68 -11.26 -1.65
N LEU A 65 -7.70 -11.15 -2.98
CA LEU A 65 -7.38 -12.24 -3.91
C LEU A 65 -5.89 -12.57 -3.89
N LEU A 66 -5.55 -13.85 -3.99
CA LEU A 66 -4.19 -14.31 -4.22
C LEU A 66 -3.97 -14.47 -5.73
N MET A 67 -3.11 -13.63 -6.29
CA MET A 67 -2.79 -13.54 -7.73
C MET A 67 -1.27 -13.64 -7.92
N ASN A 68 -0.72 -14.82 -7.63
CA ASN A 68 0.72 -15.10 -7.58
C ASN A 68 1.24 -15.93 -8.77
N SER A 69 0.45 -16.11 -9.82
CA SER A 69 0.81 -16.84 -11.04
C SER A 69 1.31 -15.88 -12.13
N PRO A 70 2.26 -16.29 -13.00
CA PRO A 70 2.78 -15.45 -14.09
C PRO A 70 1.73 -14.91 -15.07
N ILE A 71 0.55 -15.55 -15.17
CA ILE A 71 -0.52 -15.13 -16.07
C ILE A 71 -1.53 -14.18 -15.43
N ASP A 72 -1.49 -14.00 -14.11
CA ASP A 72 -2.55 -13.31 -13.37
C ASP A 72 -2.67 -11.83 -13.78
N ASN A 73 -1.57 -11.16 -14.13
CA ASN A 73 -1.65 -9.78 -14.61
C ASN A 73 -2.48 -9.66 -15.90
N HIS A 74 -2.28 -10.57 -16.86
CA HIS A 74 -3.07 -10.61 -18.09
C HIS A 74 -4.52 -11.00 -17.81
N PHE A 75 -4.73 -11.93 -16.89
CA PHE A 75 -6.05 -12.38 -16.48
C PHE A 75 -6.86 -11.25 -15.80
N MET A 76 -6.26 -10.55 -14.83
CA MET A 76 -6.87 -9.37 -14.19
C MET A 76 -7.21 -8.30 -15.23
N GLN A 77 -6.26 -7.95 -16.11
CA GLN A 77 -6.51 -6.97 -17.18
C GLN A 77 -7.69 -7.40 -18.09
N HIS A 78 -7.77 -8.69 -18.43
CA HIS A 78 -8.90 -9.23 -19.19
C HIS A 78 -10.23 -9.08 -18.44
N LEU A 79 -10.24 -9.35 -17.13
CA LEU A 79 -11.42 -9.16 -16.30
C LEU A 79 -11.82 -7.69 -16.17
N GLU A 80 -10.87 -6.75 -16.05
CA GLU A 80 -11.17 -5.30 -16.01
C GLU A 80 -11.86 -4.80 -17.29
N MET A 81 -11.49 -5.36 -18.45
CA MET A 81 -12.14 -5.03 -19.73
C MET A 81 -13.55 -5.59 -19.85
N LYS A 82 -13.80 -6.74 -19.20
CA LYS A 82 -15.05 -7.50 -19.35
C LYS A 82 -16.08 -7.16 -18.28
N LEU A 83 -15.63 -6.93 -17.04
CA LEU A 83 -16.48 -6.65 -15.89
C LEU A 83 -16.68 -5.13 -15.79
N GLU A 84 -17.91 -4.69 -16.05
CA GLU A 84 -18.25 -3.28 -15.91
C GLU A 84 -17.99 -2.79 -14.49
N LYS A 85 -17.42 -1.58 -14.38
CA LYS A 85 -17.12 -0.90 -13.11
C LYS A 85 -16.32 -1.76 -12.12
N THR A 86 -15.47 -2.67 -12.61
CA THR A 86 -14.58 -3.47 -11.76
C THR A 86 -13.12 -3.18 -12.09
N THR A 87 -12.29 -2.98 -11.07
CA THR A 87 -10.84 -2.77 -11.23
C THR A 87 -10.07 -3.50 -10.15
N PHE A 88 -8.86 -3.91 -10.47
CA PHE A 88 -7.95 -4.57 -9.54
C PHE A 88 -6.95 -3.57 -9.00
N LYS A 89 -6.71 -3.62 -7.69
CA LYS A 89 -5.66 -2.84 -7.03
C LYS A 89 -4.87 -3.75 -6.10
N ARG A 90 -3.55 -3.63 -6.11
CA ARG A 90 -2.74 -4.39 -5.17
C ARG A 90 -2.84 -3.79 -3.77
N VAL A 91 -2.78 -4.64 -2.74
CA VAL A 91 -2.95 -4.21 -1.35
C VAL A 91 -1.86 -3.26 -0.84
N ASP A 92 -0.69 -3.23 -1.49
CA ASP A 92 0.43 -2.35 -1.16
C ASP A 92 0.61 -1.18 -2.15
N ALA A 93 -0.39 -0.93 -3.00
CA ALA A 93 -0.34 0.15 -3.98
C ALA A 93 -0.53 1.54 -3.36
N ASP A 94 -1.30 1.61 -2.27
CA ASP A 94 -1.52 2.80 -1.45
C ASP A 94 -2.02 2.37 -0.06
N VAL A 95 -2.23 3.31 0.84
CA VAL A 95 -2.94 3.06 2.10
C VAL A 95 -4.37 2.60 1.85
N VAL A 96 -4.90 1.73 2.71
CA VAL A 96 -6.18 1.04 2.46
C VAL A 96 -7.35 2.00 2.20
N GLN A 97 -7.37 3.18 2.84
CA GLN A 97 -8.39 4.22 2.64
C GLN A 97 -8.34 4.87 1.26
N LYS A 98 -7.18 4.84 0.58
CA LYS A 98 -7.00 5.34 -0.80
C LYS A 98 -7.21 4.25 -1.85
N LEU A 99 -7.01 2.98 -1.47
CA LEU A 99 -7.35 1.86 -2.34
C LEU A 99 -8.86 1.83 -2.63
N ILE A 100 -9.68 2.04 -1.60
CA ILE A 100 -11.14 2.13 -1.71
C ILE A 100 -11.60 3.42 -1.00
N GLU A 101 -11.71 4.50 -1.77
CA GLU A 101 -12.12 5.80 -1.23
C GLU A 101 -13.61 5.80 -0.90
N LYS A 102 -13.95 6.01 0.38
CA LYS A 102 -15.32 6.21 0.85
C LYS A 102 -15.65 7.70 0.93
N GLU A 103 -16.93 8.05 1.01
CA GLU A 103 -17.37 9.45 1.11
C GLU A 103 -16.83 10.13 2.40
N GLU A 104 -16.71 9.36 3.48
CA GLU A 104 -16.18 9.82 4.76
C GLU A 104 -14.66 9.64 4.83
N ALA A 105 -13.92 10.57 4.21
CA ALA A 105 -12.49 10.67 4.46
C ALA A 105 -12.27 11.21 5.88
N ALA A 106 -11.45 10.51 6.66
CA ALA A 106 -10.98 11.04 7.93
C ALA A 106 -10.30 12.39 7.71
N LYS A 107 -10.43 13.30 8.67
CA LYS A 107 -9.73 14.58 8.69
C LYS A 107 -8.82 14.61 9.91
N HIS A 108 -7.62 15.15 9.75
CA HIS A 108 -6.73 15.39 10.87
C HIS A 108 -6.86 16.81 11.41
N THR A 109 -6.40 17.02 12.65
CA THR A 109 -6.45 18.32 13.33
C THR A 109 -5.13 19.10 13.28
N LEU A 110 -4.10 18.57 12.61
CA LEU A 110 -2.83 19.30 12.44
C LEU A 110 -3.05 20.61 11.67
N THR A 111 -2.42 21.68 12.12
CA THR A 111 -2.34 22.94 11.37
C THR A 111 -1.46 22.77 10.14
N GLU A 112 -1.55 23.70 9.17
CA GLU A 112 -0.69 23.68 7.99
C GLU A 112 0.80 23.74 8.37
N GLU A 113 1.15 24.56 9.37
CA GLU A 113 2.50 24.64 9.93
C GLU A 113 2.96 23.31 10.52
N GLN A 114 2.11 22.65 11.32
CA GLN A 114 2.42 21.34 11.89
C GLN A 114 2.58 20.27 10.82
N SER A 115 1.71 20.24 9.81
CA SER A 115 1.81 19.31 8.68
C SER A 115 3.12 19.50 7.90
N ASN A 116 3.51 20.75 7.64
CA ASN A 116 4.77 21.06 6.97
C ASN A 116 5.99 20.68 7.81
N GLN A 117 5.94 20.92 9.13
CA GLN A 117 7.00 20.50 10.05
C GLN A 117 7.15 18.97 10.08
N VAL A 118 6.06 18.22 10.22
CA VAL A 118 6.08 16.75 10.19
C VAL A 118 6.65 16.28 8.85
N LYS A 119 6.15 16.81 7.73
CA LYS A 119 6.63 16.42 6.40
C LYS A 119 8.15 16.61 6.27
N ALA A 120 8.65 17.80 6.60
CA ALA A 120 10.08 18.10 6.51
C ALA A 120 10.93 17.22 7.43
N LEU A 121 10.45 16.92 8.63
CA LEU A 121 11.13 16.05 9.58
C LEU A 121 11.28 14.63 9.03
N PHE A 122 10.21 14.07 8.45
CA PHE A 122 10.22 12.73 7.86
C PHE A 122 11.05 12.67 6.56
N GLU A 123 11.00 13.70 5.72
CA GLU A 123 11.89 13.81 4.54
C GLU A 123 13.37 13.81 4.93
N LYS A 124 13.73 14.59 5.96
CA LYS A 124 15.08 14.62 6.52
C LYS A 124 15.50 13.28 7.12
N ALA A 125 14.58 12.59 7.82
CA ALA A 125 14.84 11.29 8.43
C ALA A 125 15.06 10.17 7.39
N LEU A 126 14.36 10.23 6.26
CA LEU A 126 14.52 9.28 5.17
C LEU A 126 15.79 9.56 4.36
N ASN A 127 16.10 10.84 4.11
CA ASN A 127 17.24 11.28 3.31
C ASN A 127 17.37 10.52 1.96
N ASN A 128 16.23 10.26 1.31
CA ASN A 128 16.16 9.48 0.09
C ASN A 128 15.15 10.11 -0.89
N SER A 129 15.63 10.59 -2.02
CA SER A 129 14.81 11.28 -3.03
C SER A 129 13.79 10.36 -3.74
N ALA A 130 13.97 9.04 -3.65
CA ALA A 130 12.98 8.08 -4.13
C ALA A 130 11.72 8.02 -3.25
N MET A 131 11.81 8.50 -2.00
CA MET A 131 10.76 8.39 -0.99
C MET A 131 10.01 9.71 -0.86
N LYS A 132 8.83 9.81 -1.47
CA LYS A 132 7.99 11.01 -1.46
C LYS A 132 7.08 11.00 -0.23
N VAL A 133 7.31 11.92 0.70
CA VAL A 133 6.52 12.02 1.94
C VAL A 133 5.21 12.78 1.69
N GLU A 134 4.10 12.21 2.16
CA GLU A 134 2.78 12.81 2.11
C GLU A 134 2.10 12.68 3.47
N ILE A 135 1.42 13.75 3.90
CA ILE A 135 0.62 13.73 5.14
C ILE A 135 -0.77 13.23 4.78
N GLU A 136 -1.20 12.16 5.44
CA GLU A 136 -2.49 11.52 5.21
C GLU A 136 -3.35 11.59 6.48
N SER A 137 -4.66 11.76 6.28
CA SER A 137 -5.65 11.66 7.34
C SER A 137 -6.23 10.24 7.35
N LEU A 138 -5.71 9.38 8.22
CA LEU A 138 -6.15 7.99 8.36
C LEU A 138 -6.74 7.75 9.76
N PRO A 139 -7.42 6.63 10.04
CA PRO A 139 -7.83 6.28 11.41
C PRO A 139 -6.63 6.22 12.35
N ALA A 140 -6.81 6.60 13.62
CA ALA A 140 -5.73 6.75 14.60
C ALA A 140 -5.02 5.42 14.93
N GLU A 141 -5.67 4.30 14.68
CA GLU A 141 -5.22 2.93 14.90
C GLU A 141 -4.33 2.42 13.76
N THR A 142 -4.40 3.03 12.58
CA THR A 142 -3.55 2.66 11.44
C THR A 142 -2.11 3.09 11.66
N MET A 143 -1.17 2.36 11.05
CA MET A 143 0.26 2.57 11.19
C MET A 143 0.67 4.06 11.00
N PRO A 144 1.59 4.58 11.82
CA PRO A 144 2.03 5.98 11.74
C PRO A 144 2.72 6.33 10.42
N VAL A 145 3.42 5.36 9.83
CA VAL A 145 4.18 5.49 8.59
C VAL A 145 3.91 4.27 7.75
N THR A 146 3.48 4.48 6.51
CA THR A 146 3.26 3.41 5.54
C THR A 146 4.01 3.73 4.26
N ILE A 147 4.77 2.77 3.73
CA ILE A 147 5.52 2.91 2.48
C ILE A 147 4.83 2.07 1.43
N THR A 148 4.41 2.69 0.33
CA THR A 148 3.72 2.04 -0.79
C THR A 148 4.39 2.38 -2.12
N MET A 149 4.09 1.61 -3.15
CA MET A 149 4.50 1.91 -4.53
C MET A 149 3.29 1.87 -5.43
N GLU A 150 3.03 2.97 -6.13
CA GLU A 150 1.84 3.15 -6.95
C GLU A 150 1.65 2.01 -7.97
N GLU A 151 0.40 1.54 -8.10
CA GLU A 151 0.01 0.44 -8.98
C GLU A 151 0.48 0.65 -10.43
N TRP A 152 0.32 1.87 -10.95
CA TRP A 152 0.69 2.18 -12.33
C TRP A 152 2.19 2.00 -12.57
N MET A 153 3.03 2.63 -11.73
CA MET A 153 4.49 2.50 -11.81
C MET A 153 4.91 1.03 -11.70
N ARG A 154 4.28 0.29 -10.80
CA ARG A 154 4.56 -1.13 -10.60
C ARG A 154 4.22 -1.97 -11.83
N ARG A 155 2.99 -1.89 -12.34
CA ARG A 155 2.56 -2.64 -13.54
C ARG A 155 3.44 -2.29 -14.75
N MET A 156 3.78 -1.02 -14.91
CA MET A 156 4.68 -0.57 -16.00
C MET A 156 6.07 -1.20 -15.89
N LYS A 157 6.63 -1.30 -14.68
CA LYS A 157 7.92 -1.96 -14.44
C LYS A 157 7.86 -3.47 -14.67
N GLU A 158 6.79 -4.13 -14.22
CA GLU A 158 6.58 -5.57 -14.44
C GLU A 158 6.43 -5.88 -15.94
N MET A 159 5.62 -5.11 -16.66
CA MET A 159 5.48 -5.22 -18.12
C MET A 159 6.81 -4.95 -18.83
N SER A 160 7.61 -3.99 -18.38
CA SER A 160 8.93 -3.70 -18.95
C SER A 160 9.92 -4.87 -18.80
N LYS A 161 9.89 -5.56 -17.66
CA LYS A 161 10.74 -6.75 -17.40
C LYS A 161 10.35 -7.95 -18.27
N MET A 162 9.08 -8.05 -18.66
CA MET A 162 8.56 -9.17 -19.47
C MET A 162 8.54 -8.86 -20.98
N GLY A 163 8.37 -7.60 -21.38
CA GLY A 163 8.22 -7.16 -22.77
C GLY A 163 9.31 -6.18 -23.19
N GLY A 164 10.24 -6.64 -24.04
CA GLY A 164 11.25 -5.78 -24.65
C GLY A 164 10.64 -4.73 -25.60
N GLY A 165 11.29 -3.57 -25.76
CA GLY A 165 10.86 -2.49 -26.67
C GLY A 165 10.92 -1.09 -26.04
N PRO A 166 10.16 -0.09 -26.53
CA PRO A 166 10.09 1.28 -25.97
C PRO A 166 9.70 1.31 -24.49
N MET A 167 9.05 0.25 -24.00
CA MET A 167 8.70 0.04 -22.59
C MET A 167 9.92 -0.30 -21.71
N SER A 168 11.07 -0.68 -22.28
CA SER A 168 12.33 -0.95 -21.55
C SER A 168 12.80 0.26 -20.72
N PHE A 169 12.45 1.48 -21.15
CA PHE A 169 12.72 2.71 -20.41
C PHE A 169 12.13 2.67 -18.98
N TYR A 170 10.91 2.16 -18.81
CA TYR A 170 10.25 2.09 -17.50
C TYR A 170 10.92 1.12 -16.53
N GLY A 171 11.51 0.03 -17.03
CA GLY A 171 12.28 -0.92 -16.23
C GLY A 171 13.61 -0.35 -15.74
N SER A 172 14.15 0.64 -16.45
CA SER A 172 15.38 1.35 -16.07
C SER A 172 15.16 2.57 -15.16
N MET A 173 13.91 3.00 -14.96
CA MET A 173 13.60 4.08 -14.02
C MET A 173 13.85 3.64 -12.58
N PRO A 174 14.44 4.52 -11.73
CA PRO A 174 14.55 4.27 -10.30
C PRO A 174 13.20 3.95 -9.67
N ASP A 175 13.19 3.15 -8.61
CA ASP A 175 11.99 2.98 -7.80
C ASP A 175 11.62 4.31 -7.15
N SER A 176 10.33 4.58 -7.07
CA SER A 176 9.79 5.70 -6.31
C SER A 176 8.67 5.18 -5.43
N TYR A 177 8.68 5.59 -4.18
CA TYR A 177 7.77 5.15 -3.15
C TYR A 177 7.05 6.35 -2.56
N LYS A 178 5.78 6.15 -2.22
CA LYS A 178 5.03 7.09 -1.39
C LYS A 178 5.22 6.70 0.07
N VAL A 179 5.51 7.68 0.92
CA VAL A 179 5.57 7.52 2.37
C VAL A 179 4.42 8.30 2.99
N ALA A 180 3.35 7.60 3.31
CA ALA A 180 2.17 8.15 3.96
C ALA A 180 2.41 8.27 5.47
N ILE A 181 2.34 9.50 5.99
CA ILE A 181 2.42 9.80 7.42
C ILE A 181 1.01 10.03 7.95
N ASN A 182 0.56 9.15 8.85
CA ASN A 182 -0.78 9.25 9.45
C ASN A 182 -0.82 10.34 10.51
N ALA A 183 -1.35 11.50 10.14
CA ALA A 183 -1.46 12.67 11.01
C ALA A 183 -2.29 12.44 12.29
N ASN A 184 -3.21 11.47 12.27
CA ASN A 184 -4.05 11.14 13.43
C ASN A 184 -3.40 10.14 14.39
N HIS A 185 -2.28 9.50 14.00
CA HIS A 185 -1.65 8.52 14.87
C HIS A 185 -0.98 9.20 16.06
N LYS A 186 -1.19 8.65 17.27
CA LYS A 186 -0.66 9.18 18.54
C LYS A 186 0.85 9.46 18.53
N LEU A 187 1.62 8.71 17.74
CA LEU A 187 3.06 8.92 17.58
C LEU A 187 3.39 10.29 16.96
N ILE A 188 2.59 10.78 16.02
CA ILE A 188 2.83 12.07 15.36
C ILE A 188 2.66 13.22 16.36
N GLY A 189 1.62 13.15 17.20
CA GLY A 189 1.44 14.10 18.30
C GLY A 189 2.60 14.05 19.32
N LYS A 190 3.11 12.86 19.63
CA LYS A 190 4.29 12.70 20.50
C LYS A 190 5.55 13.30 19.87
N ILE A 191 5.77 13.08 18.57
CA ILE A 191 6.90 13.67 17.83
C ILE A 191 6.81 15.19 17.92
N LEU A 192 5.68 15.79 17.54
CA LEU A 192 5.50 17.25 17.56
C LEU A 192 5.71 17.87 18.95
N SER A 193 5.44 17.12 20.02
CA SER A 193 5.59 17.60 21.40
C SER A 193 6.98 17.36 22.01
N ALA A 194 7.86 16.62 21.33
CA ALA A 194 9.21 16.31 21.80
C ALA A 194 10.19 17.45 21.47
N ASP A 195 11.34 17.47 22.14
CA ASP A 195 12.45 18.36 21.80
C ASP A 195 13.07 17.99 20.44
N GLU A 196 13.83 18.91 19.84
CA GLU A 196 14.34 18.75 18.46
C GLU A 196 15.19 17.49 18.27
N SER A 197 15.99 17.11 19.28
CA SER A 197 16.84 15.91 19.21
C SER A 197 16.00 14.63 19.21
N MET A 198 14.96 14.60 20.04
CA MET A 198 14.05 13.47 20.15
C MET A 198 13.08 13.39 18.97
N GLN A 199 12.67 14.53 18.40
CA GLN A 199 11.89 14.59 17.15
C GLN A 199 12.56 13.83 16.03
N ALA A 200 13.83 14.14 15.76
CA ALA A 200 14.61 13.49 14.71
C ALA A 200 14.76 11.98 14.99
N THR A 201 15.02 11.62 16.25
CA THR A 201 15.19 10.22 16.68
C THR A 201 13.91 9.41 16.48
N LEU A 202 12.77 9.92 16.93
CA LEU A 202 11.47 9.26 16.81
C LEU A 202 10.99 9.15 15.35
N ALA A 203 11.16 10.21 14.56
CA ALA A 203 10.84 10.19 13.13
C ALA A 203 11.71 9.16 12.39
N LYS A 204 13.02 9.13 12.67
CA LYS A 204 13.93 8.13 12.07
C LYS A 204 13.55 6.70 12.48
N GLN A 205 13.21 6.48 13.75
CA GLN A 205 12.74 5.19 14.23
C GLN A 205 11.46 4.74 13.51
N ALA A 206 10.51 5.64 13.32
CA ALA A 206 9.26 5.35 12.62
C ALA A 206 9.48 5.04 11.13
N CYS A 207 10.36 5.78 10.45
CA CYS A 207 10.76 5.49 9.06
C CYS A 207 11.43 4.13 8.93
N ASP A 208 12.38 3.82 9.81
CA ASP A 208 13.13 2.57 9.73
C ASP A 208 12.24 1.36 10.02
N LEU A 209 11.28 1.47 10.95
CA LEU A 209 10.26 0.43 11.16
C LEU A 209 9.40 0.20 9.90
N ALA A 210 9.02 1.28 9.19
CA ALA A 210 8.27 1.16 7.96
C ALA A 210 9.11 0.57 6.81
N LEU A 211 10.39 0.93 6.71
CA LEU A 211 11.31 0.32 5.75
C LEU A 211 11.56 -1.16 6.05
N LEU A 212 11.67 -1.51 7.33
CA LEU A 212 11.86 -2.89 7.78
C LEU A 212 10.64 -3.74 7.43
N SER A 213 9.42 -3.24 7.64
CA SER A 213 8.18 -3.98 7.33
C SER A 213 8.03 -4.26 5.83
N GLN A 214 8.62 -3.41 4.97
CA GLN A 214 8.66 -3.60 3.52
C GLN A 214 9.89 -4.39 3.03
N GLY A 215 10.77 -4.83 3.94
CA GLY A 215 12.05 -5.47 3.57
C GLY A 215 13.00 -4.54 2.80
N LEU A 216 12.83 -3.22 2.92
CA LEU A 216 13.64 -2.19 2.27
C LEU A 216 14.81 -1.72 3.15
N LEU A 217 14.75 -1.95 4.47
CA LEU A 217 15.83 -1.60 5.39
C LEU A 217 16.97 -2.63 5.32
N LYS A 218 18.15 -2.23 4.82
CA LYS A 218 19.27 -3.13 4.55
C LYS A 218 20.62 -2.49 4.88
N GLY A 219 21.67 -3.32 4.97
CA GLY A 219 23.06 -2.86 5.07
C GLY A 219 23.32 -2.01 6.31
N ALA A 220 24.03 -0.89 6.15
CA ALA A 220 24.41 -0.01 7.24
C ALA A 220 23.19 0.60 7.97
N ASP A 221 22.11 0.89 7.25
CA ASP A 221 20.89 1.46 7.83
C ASP A 221 20.20 0.47 8.77
N LEU A 222 20.18 -0.82 8.40
CA LEU A 222 19.65 -1.87 9.27
C LEU A 222 20.50 -2.03 10.54
N THR A 223 21.83 -2.03 10.41
CA THR A 223 22.74 -2.09 11.57
C THR A 223 22.53 -0.90 12.50
N GLN A 224 22.40 0.31 11.95
CA GLN A 224 22.16 1.51 12.75
C GLN A 224 20.81 1.48 13.46
N PHE A 225 19.75 1.02 12.78
CA PHE A 225 18.44 0.83 13.36
C PHE A 225 18.47 -0.17 14.54
N VAL A 226 19.15 -1.31 14.38
CA VAL A 226 19.28 -2.30 15.45
C VAL A 226 20.01 -1.72 16.65
N ASN A 227 21.17 -1.07 16.45
CA ASN A 227 21.92 -0.46 17.54
C ASN A 227 21.11 0.60 18.28
N ARG A 228 20.44 1.51 17.56
CA ARG A 228 19.58 2.53 18.17
C ARG A 228 18.39 1.91 18.92
N SER A 229 17.82 0.84 18.40
CA SER A 229 16.71 0.16 19.07
C SER A 229 17.14 -0.51 20.37
N LEU A 230 18.37 -1.03 20.44
CA LEU A 230 18.95 -1.59 21.67
C LEU A 230 19.25 -0.54 22.73
N GLU A 231 19.61 0.70 22.33
CA GLU A 231 19.84 1.81 23.27
C GLU A 231 18.55 2.33 23.92
N VAL A 232 17.39 2.04 23.31
CA VAL A 232 16.06 2.49 23.77
C VAL A 232 15.33 1.44 24.62
N LEU A 233 15.83 0.19 24.65
CA LEU A 233 15.32 -0.92 25.47
C LEU A 233 15.89 -0.88 26.89
#